data_AF-A0A527ZI70-F1
#
_entry.id   AF-A0A527ZI70-F1
#
_cell.length_a   1.000
_cell.length_b   1.000
_cell.length_c   1.000
_cell.angle_alpha   90.00
_cell.angle_beta   90.00
_cell.angle_gamma   90.00
#
_symmetry.space_group_name_H-M   'P 1'
#
loop_
_entity.id
_entity.type
_entity.pdbx_description
1 polymer ?
#
loop_
_entity_poly.entity_id
_entity_poly.type
_entity_poly.pdbx_seq_one_letter_code
_entity_poly.pdbx_strand_id
1 'polypeptide(L)' 'ASQPWPFPYSLMIGCFGEPLNDDIQADLSELEDCRWFFRDEVLLMLAREHPGGLVTPPKGAIAHNLIRAWADSA' A
#
# COMPACT_ATOMS: atom_id res chain seq x y z
N ALA A 1 0.64 2.11 13.55
CA ALA A 1 1.96 2.80 13.55
C ALA A 1 1.73 4.28 13.23
N SER A 2 2.61 5.20 13.65
CA SER A 2 2.54 6.62 13.24
C SER A 2 3.88 7.10 12.69
N GLN A 3 3.85 8.03 11.72
CA GLN A 3 5.04 8.62 11.11
C GLN A 3 4.83 10.12 10.85
N PRO A 4 5.71 11.02 11.33
CA PRO A 4 5.67 12.42 10.93
C PRO A 4 6.07 12.56 9.44
N TRP A 5 5.34 13.40 8.70
CA TRP A 5 5.56 13.65 7.28
C TRP A 5 5.69 15.16 7.02
N PRO A 6 6.89 15.66 6.66
CA PRO A 6 7.18 17.10 6.66
C PRO A 6 6.65 17.87 5.44
N PHE A 7 5.80 17.28 4.61
CA PHE A 7 5.25 17.91 3.41
C PHE A 7 3.74 17.68 3.31
N PRO A 8 2.86 18.67 3.61
CA PRO A 8 3.16 20.01 4.07
C PRO A 8 3.61 20.08 5.54
N TYR A 9 2.95 19.39 6.48
CA TYR A 9 3.35 19.12 7.88
C TYR A 9 2.27 18.20 8.50
N SER A 10 2.36 16.90 8.27
CA SER A 10 1.30 15.94 8.61
C SER A 10 1.78 14.87 9.58
N LEU A 11 0.87 14.30 10.37
CA LEU A 11 1.09 13.06 11.10
C LEU A 11 0.35 11.94 10.39
N MET A 12 1.10 11.00 9.82
CA MET A 12 0.52 9.80 9.20
C MET A 12 0.12 8.83 10.30
N ILE A 13 -1.15 8.43 10.33
CA ILE A 13 -1.67 7.39 11.22
C ILE A 13 -1.95 6.17 10.35
N GLY A 14 -1.13 5.13 10.50
CA GLY A 14 -1.26 3.90 9.74
C GLY A 14 -2.25 2.95 10.40
N CYS A 15 -3.26 2.54 9.63
CA CYS A 15 -4.35 1.65 10.03
C CYS A 15 -4.49 0.49 9.04
N PHE A 16 -5.11 -0.61 9.49
CA PHE A 16 -5.62 -1.65 8.61
C PHE A 16 -7.14 -1.51 8.54
N GLY A 17 -7.68 -1.52 7.33
CA GLY A 17 -9.12 -1.53 7.08
C GLY A 17 -9.52 -2.84 6.43
N GLU A 18 -10.65 -3.40 6.84
CA GLU A 18 -11.27 -4.57 6.20
C GLU A 18 -12.34 -4.07 5.22
N PRO A 19 -12.30 -4.47 3.94
CA PRO A 19 -13.32 -4.09 2.99
C PRO A 19 -14.65 -4.78 3.30
N LEU A 20 -15.76 -4.06 3.11
CA LEU A 20 -17.12 -4.64 3.26
C LEU A 20 -17.55 -5.43 2.00
N ASN A 21 -16.94 -5.14 0.85
CA ASN A 21 -17.10 -5.82 -0.44
C ASN A 21 -15.89 -5.54 -1.34
N ASP A 22 -15.85 -6.17 -2.52
CA ASP A 22 -14.73 -6.06 -3.46
C ASP A 22 -14.96 -5.02 -4.57
N ASP A 23 -16.04 -4.25 -4.52
CA ASP A 23 -16.38 -3.26 -5.54
C ASP A 23 -15.40 -2.08 -5.50
N ILE A 24 -14.80 -1.75 -6.64
CA ILE A 24 -13.90 -0.59 -6.77
C ILE A 24 -14.60 0.52 -7.54
N GLN A 25 -14.75 1.68 -6.90
CA GLN A 25 -15.23 2.93 -7.50
C GLN A 25 -14.17 4.01 -7.29
N ALA A 26 -13.13 4.00 -8.13
CA ALA A 26 -11.98 4.88 -7.99
C ALA A 26 -12.29 6.31 -8.46
N ASP A 27 -11.86 7.31 -7.70
CA ASP A 27 -11.84 8.70 -8.16
C ASP A 27 -10.61 8.95 -9.02
N LEU A 28 -10.82 8.99 -10.34
CA LEU A 28 -9.74 9.18 -11.32
C LEU A 28 -9.25 10.63 -11.43
N SER A 29 -9.84 11.55 -10.66
CA SER A 29 -9.29 12.91 -10.52
C SER A 29 -8.12 12.98 -9.53
N GLU A 30 -8.07 12.04 -8.58
CA GLU A 30 -6.97 11.90 -7.61
C GLU A 30 -6.03 10.74 -7.92
N LEU A 31 -6.55 9.60 -8.38
CA LEU A 31 -5.79 8.38 -8.65
C LEU A 31 -5.71 8.09 -10.15
N GLU A 32 -4.55 7.62 -10.61
CA GLU A 32 -4.41 7.13 -11.99
C GLU A 32 -5.02 5.72 -12.16
N ASP A 33 -4.87 4.85 -11.16
CA ASP A 33 -5.38 3.47 -11.15
C ASP A 33 -5.66 3.01 -9.71
N CYS A 34 -6.56 2.04 -9.56
CA CYS A 34 -6.89 1.40 -8.28
C CYS A 34 -7.40 -0.02 -8.53
N ARG A 35 -6.79 -1.00 -7.88
CA ARG A 35 -7.15 -2.42 -8.04
C ARG A 35 -6.76 -3.25 -6.82
N TRP A 36 -7.40 -4.40 -6.68
CA TRP A 36 -6.99 -5.43 -5.74
C TRP A 36 -5.72 -6.13 -6.22
N PHE A 37 -4.92 -6.60 -5.26
CA PHE A 37 -3.72 -7.39 -5.51
C PHE A 37 -3.77 -8.67 -4.68
N PHE A 38 -3.38 -9.79 -5.27
CA PHE A 38 -3.18 -10.99 -4.48
C PHE A 38 -1.93 -10.86 -3.60
N ARG A 39 -1.93 -11.62 -2.50
CA ARG A 39 -0.86 -11.58 -1.50
C ARG A 39 0.51 -11.92 -2.09
N ASP A 40 0.57 -12.92 -2.96
CA ASP A 40 1.78 -13.34 -3.68
C ASP A 40 2.30 -12.26 -4.63
N GLU A 41 1.42 -11.56 -5.35
CA GLU A 41 1.80 -10.39 -6.15
C GLU A 41 2.44 -9.31 -5.27
N VAL A 42 1.86 -8.99 -4.12
CA VAL A 42 2.41 -7.99 -3.20
C VAL A 42 3.77 -8.40 -2.64
N LEU A 43 3.98 -9.69 -2.35
CA LEU A 43 5.29 -10.22 -1.94
C LEU A 43 6.34 -10.01 -3.04
N LEU A 44 5.99 -10.24 -4.32
CA LEU A 44 6.87 -9.93 -5.44
C LEU A 44 7.16 -8.41 -5.56
N MET A 45 6.16 -7.54 -5.30
CA MET A 45 6.38 -6.08 -5.29
C MET A 45 7.30 -5.63 -4.14
N LEU A 46 7.24 -6.30 -2.99
CA LEU A 46 8.12 -6.06 -1.85
C LEU A 46 9.57 -6.50 -2.15
N ALA A 47 9.73 -7.57 -2.93
CA ALA A 47 11.02 -8.07 -3.44
C ALA A 47 11.55 -7.28 -4.65
N ARG A 48 10.70 -6.44 -5.28
CA ARG A 48 10.95 -5.75 -6.56
C ARG A 48 11.15 -6.70 -7.75
N GLU A 49 10.43 -7.82 -7.72
CA GLU A 49 10.47 -8.89 -8.73
C GLU A 49 9.13 -9.06 -9.46
N HIS A 50 8.16 -8.16 -9.24
CA HIS A 50 6.85 -8.23 -9.87
C HIS A 50 6.98 -8.13 -11.41
N PRO A 51 6.40 -9.06 -12.20
CA PRO A 51 6.60 -9.14 -13.66
C PRO A 51 6.10 -7.89 -14.40
N GLY A 52 5.06 -7.23 -13.88
CA GLY A 52 4.57 -5.95 -14.40
C GLY A 52 5.40 -4.72 -13.98
N GLY A 53 6.54 -4.87 -13.31
CA GLY A 53 7.39 -3.77 -12.85
C GLY A 53 6.83 -2.97 -11.67
N LEU A 54 5.75 -3.45 -11.04
CA LEU A 54 5.12 -2.80 -9.90
C LEU A 54 5.97 -2.96 -8.63
N VAL A 55 6.04 -1.89 -7.84
CA VAL A 55 6.83 -1.85 -6.61
C VAL A 55 6.07 -1.18 -5.48
N THR A 56 6.39 -1.58 -4.25
CA THR A 56 5.93 -0.87 -3.06
C THR A 56 6.77 0.40 -2.82
N PRO A 57 6.28 1.35 -1.99
CA PRO A 57 7.06 2.49 -1.54
C PRO A 57 8.39 2.09 -0.86
N PRO A 58 9.36 3.01 -0.71
CA PRO A 58 10.63 2.72 -0.05
C PRO A 58 10.48 2.24 1.40
N LYS A 59 11.45 1.47 1.91
CA LYS A 59 11.42 0.86 3.26
C LYS A 59 11.17 1.84 4.43
N GLY A 60 11.51 3.11 4.25
CA GLY A 60 11.29 4.15 5.26
C GLY A 60 9.86 4.72 5.30
N ALA A 61 8.99 4.38 4.35
CA ALA A 61 7.63 4.88 4.29
C ALA A 61 6.69 4.03 5.16
N ILE A 62 5.76 4.67 5.89
CA ILE A 62 4.73 3.98 6.67
C ILE A 62 3.88 3.06 5.78
N ALA A 63 3.61 3.47 4.54
CA ALA A 63 2.91 2.63 3.56
C ALA A 63 3.64 1.31 3.31
N HIS A 64 4.97 1.33 3.18
CA HIS A 64 5.77 0.12 3.04
C HIS A 64 5.63 -0.81 4.25
N ASN A 65 5.67 -0.23 5.45
CA ASN A 65 5.58 -1.00 6.69
C ASN A 65 4.19 -1.64 6.85
N LEU A 66 3.11 -0.93 6.50
CA LEU A 66 1.75 -1.47 6.51
C LEU A 66 1.60 -2.61 5.50
N ILE A 67 2.05 -2.40 4.26
CA ILE A 67 1.97 -3.41 3.20
C ILE A 67 2.76 -4.66 3.59
N ARG A 68 4.00 -4.51 4.09
CA ARG A 68 4.83 -5.63 4.54
C ARG A 68 4.19 -6.38 5.70
N ALA A 69 3.71 -5.67 6.72
CA ALA A 69 3.06 -6.28 7.88
C ALA A 69 1.81 -7.07 7.48
N TRP A 70 0.99 -6.55 6.55
CA TRP A 70 -0.14 -7.28 6.00
C TRP A 70 0.32 -8.49 5.19
N ALA A 71 1.29 -8.34 4.28
CA ALA A 71 1.73 -9.42 3.38
C ALA A 71 2.38 -10.59 4.14
N ASP A 72 3.14 -10.29 5.21
CA ASP A 72 3.83 -11.27 6.05
C ASP A 72 2.90 -11.91 7.10
N SER A 73 1.70 -11.39 7.36
CA SER A 73 0.75 -11.99 8.31
C SER A 73 0.08 -13.24 7.70
N ALA A 74 0.09 -14.36 8.44
CA ALA A 74 -0.53 -15.62 8.05
C ALA A 74 -2.06 -15.52 7.93
#